data_AF-A0A8C9JEZ9-F1
#
_entry.id   AF-A0A8C9JEZ9-F1
#
_cell.length_a   1.000
_cell.length_b   1.000
_cell.length_c   1.000
_cell.angle_alpha   90.00
_cell.angle_beta   90.00
_cell.angle_gamma   90.00
#
_symmetry.space_group_name_H-M   'P 1'
#
loop_
_entity.id
_entity.type
_entity.pdbx_description
1 polymer ?
#
loop_
_entity_poly.entity_id
_entity_poly.type
_entity_poly.pdbx_seq_one_letter_code
_entity_poly.pdbx_strand_id
1 'polypeptide(L)'
;TSGACAPRGSASLLPWTGCTRSLDWSPSPTLGRCTSCPGWRGRSSHPGTLVGRTQSSAAQPRFTSSRCTRIGPATSSTTVAASSRSFLLQVRGSSGARLNTKDPLPAIASKEEVEATKNHVLETFYPISPTIDLQECNVYDVKDNTGFQEGYPYPYPHTLYFLETASLRPHRLQPDHLRAKMILFAFGNALAQARRLYGSDTKVLEQPVVVQSVGTDGRVFQFLVLQLNTTDLASNEGVKNLVWVDSDQLLYQHFWCRPVIKKKVVVEPVGPTGFQPETFRKFLALYLHGAV
;
A
#
# COMPACT_ATOMS: atom_id res chain seq x y z
N THR A 1 -12.01 -37.74 41.42
CA THR A 1 -12.31 -36.31 41.64
C THR A 1 -11.02 -35.54 41.44
N SER A 2 -10.98 -34.82 40.32
CA SER A 2 -9.79 -34.21 39.74
C SER A 2 -9.38 -32.92 40.46
N GLY A 3 -8.10 -32.81 40.78
CA GLY A 3 -7.46 -31.55 41.14
C GLY A 3 -6.01 -31.57 40.68
N ALA A 4 -5.68 -30.75 39.68
CA ALA A 4 -4.34 -30.24 39.44
C ALA A 4 -4.43 -29.02 38.52
N CYS A 5 -4.06 -27.85 39.07
CA CYS A 5 -3.75 -26.66 38.32
C CYS A 5 -2.36 -26.80 37.67
N ALA A 6 -2.21 -26.32 36.43
CA ALA A 6 -0.94 -26.08 35.76
C ALA A 6 -1.12 -24.94 34.71
N PRO A 7 -0.05 -24.22 34.35
CA PRO A 7 -0.07 -22.76 34.17
C PRO A 7 -0.29 -22.28 32.72
N ARG A 8 -0.56 -20.98 32.62
CA ARG A 8 -0.61 -20.19 31.38
C ARG A 8 0.69 -20.37 30.58
N GLY A 9 0.59 -21.07 29.45
CA GLY A 9 1.63 -21.12 28.44
C GLY A 9 1.62 -19.84 27.60
N SER A 10 2.77 -19.19 27.59
CA SER A 10 3.15 -18.05 26.75
C SER A 10 2.80 -18.26 25.27
N ALA A 11 2.19 -17.24 24.65
CA ALA A 11 2.09 -17.15 23.20
C ALA A 11 3.50 -17.11 22.60
N SER A 12 3.89 -18.19 21.93
CA SER A 12 5.08 -18.25 21.11
C SER A 12 4.89 -17.32 19.91
N LEU A 13 5.44 -16.12 20.03
CA LEU A 13 5.73 -15.23 18.91
C LEU A 13 6.76 -15.94 18.02
N LEU A 14 6.33 -16.43 16.86
CA LEU A 14 7.26 -16.75 15.77
C LEU A 14 7.60 -15.44 15.07
N PRO A 15 8.86 -14.95 15.13
CA PRO A 15 9.25 -13.79 14.36
C PRO A 15 9.46 -14.24 12.91
N TRP A 16 8.60 -13.75 12.02
CA TRP A 16 8.87 -13.78 10.59
C TRP A 16 10.04 -12.84 10.29
N THR A 17 11.25 -13.38 10.26
CA THR A 17 12.43 -12.69 9.72
C THR A 17 12.56 -13.00 8.22
N GLY A 18 11.60 -12.51 7.43
CA GLY A 18 11.75 -12.37 6.00
C GLY A 18 12.41 -11.01 5.72
N CYS A 19 13.43 -10.99 4.86
CA CYS A 19 14.29 -9.84 4.55
C CYS A 19 13.46 -8.61 4.11
N THR A 20 12.99 -7.84 5.08
CA THR A 20 12.19 -6.62 4.91
C THR A 20 13.18 -5.48 4.92
N ARG A 21 13.66 -5.10 3.73
CA ARG A 21 14.39 -3.85 3.60
C ARG A 21 13.37 -2.73 3.70
N SER A 22 13.32 -2.05 4.84
CA SER A 22 12.62 -0.77 4.95
C SER A 22 13.24 0.16 3.92
N LEU A 23 12.45 0.64 2.96
CA LEU A 23 12.84 1.83 2.24
C LEU A 23 12.95 2.97 3.27
N ASP A 24 14.05 3.72 3.21
CA ASP A 24 14.13 4.98 3.94
C ASP A 24 13.22 5.96 3.21
N TRP A 25 12.06 6.23 3.79
CA TRP A 25 11.05 7.15 3.26
C TRP A 25 11.39 8.62 3.53
N SER A 26 12.59 8.91 4.04
CA SER A 26 13.06 10.26 4.31
C SER A 26 13.32 11.00 2.99
N PRO A 27 12.79 12.22 2.79
CA PRO A 27 13.24 13.06 1.70
C PRO A 27 14.73 13.37 1.90
N SER A 28 15.59 12.86 1.01
CA SER A 28 17.01 13.20 1.01
C SER A 28 17.18 14.70 0.80
N PRO A 29 17.86 15.44 1.70
CA PRO A 29 18.12 16.85 1.51
C PRO A 29 19.28 16.99 0.51
N THR A 30 18.97 17.17 -0.77
CA THR A 30 19.98 17.65 -1.72
C THR A 30 20.39 19.06 -1.33
N LEU A 31 21.70 19.28 -1.34
CA LEU A 31 22.41 20.45 -0.83
C LEU A 31 21.81 21.77 -1.32
N GLY A 32 21.48 22.63 -0.35
CA GLY A 32 21.32 24.06 -0.53
C GLY A 32 21.72 24.77 0.75
N ARG A 33 23.01 25.13 0.87
CA ARG A 33 23.47 26.08 1.90
C ARG A 33 22.63 27.35 1.77
N CYS A 34 21.93 27.74 2.83
CA CYS A 34 21.56 29.13 3.05
C CYS A 34 22.01 29.52 4.45
N THR A 35 22.91 30.49 4.44
CA THR A 35 23.53 31.16 5.57
C THR A 35 22.48 31.79 6.50
N SER A 36 22.69 31.60 7.80
CA SER A 36 22.37 32.49 8.93
C SER A 36 21.43 33.69 8.67
N CYS A 37 20.41 33.85 9.51
CA CYS A 37 20.20 35.09 10.30
C CYS A 37 19.11 34.92 11.39
N PRO A 38 19.12 35.77 12.44
CA PRO A 38 18.83 35.37 13.83
C PRO A 38 17.51 35.91 14.41
N GLY A 39 17.10 35.34 15.55
CA GLY A 39 16.51 36.08 16.68
C GLY A 39 15.03 36.44 16.61
N TRP A 40 14.18 35.62 17.23
CA TRP A 40 12.83 36.01 17.62
C TRP A 40 12.86 36.78 18.96
N ARG A 41 12.52 38.06 18.94
CA ARG A 41 12.00 38.81 20.09
C ARG A 41 10.70 39.47 19.68
N GLY A 42 9.64 39.26 20.47
CA GLY A 42 8.30 39.74 20.16
C GLY A 42 8.07 41.21 20.50
N ARG A 43 7.14 41.84 19.78
CA ARG A 43 6.09 42.70 20.35
C ARG A 43 4.99 43.01 19.32
N SER A 44 3.80 43.17 19.87
CA SER A 44 2.51 43.49 19.26
C SER A 44 2.37 44.93 18.77
N SER A 45 1.70 45.14 17.63
CA SER A 45 0.80 46.30 17.35
C SER A 45 0.08 46.14 15.99
N HIS A 46 -1.17 46.62 15.91
CA HIS A 46 -2.17 46.46 14.83
C HIS A 46 -1.91 47.29 13.54
N PRO A 47 -2.87 47.45 12.58
CA PRO A 47 -2.86 46.78 11.28
C PRO A 47 -2.65 47.75 10.10
N GLY A 48 -1.85 47.34 9.11
CA GLY A 48 -1.64 48.10 7.88
C GLY A 48 -1.68 47.18 6.67
N THR A 49 -2.57 47.51 5.74
CA THR A 49 -2.80 46.80 4.47
C THR A 49 -1.67 47.07 3.47
N LEU A 50 -1.49 46.10 2.57
CA LEU A 50 -0.95 46.14 1.19
C LEU A 50 0.50 45.68 0.93
N VAL A 51 0.53 44.59 0.15
CA VAL A 51 1.48 44.19 -0.90
C VAL A 51 2.79 43.54 -0.48
N GLY A 52 2.85 42.24 -0.78
CA GLY A 52 4.06 41.43 -0.80
C GLY A 52 3.67 39.99 -1.06
N ARG A 53 3.21 39.69 -2.28
CA ARG A 53 3.01 38.31 -2.74
C ARG A 53 4.41 37.71 -2.84
N THR A 54 4.91 37.13 -1.75
CA THR A 54 6.05 36.22 -1.81
C THR A 54 5.55 35.01 -2.60
N GLN A 55 5.82 35.01 -3.91
CA GLN A 55 5.70 33.81 -4.71
C GLN A 55 6.73 32.84 -4.17
N SER A 56 6.34 31.99 -3.22
CA SER A 56 7.01 30.71 -3.10
C SER A 56 6.77 30.03 -4.45
N SER A 57 7.86 29.72 -5.16
CA SER A 57 7.80 28.79 -6.29
C SER A 57 7.50 27.41 -5.70
N ALA A 58 6.26 27.19 -5.28
CA ALA A 58 5.76 25.85 -5.06
C ALA A 58 5.78 25.21 -6.44
N ALA A 59 6.81 24.39 -6.70
CA ALA A 59 6.82 23.49 -7.84
C ALA A 59 5.47 22.78 -7.81
N GLN A 60 4.58 23.10 -8.76
CA GLN A 60 3.32 22.39 -8.88
C GLN A 60 3.70 20.96 -9.24
N PRO A 61 3.52 19.98 -8.35
CA PRO A 61 3.86 18.61 -8.70
C PRO A 61 2.91 18.20 -9.82
N ARG A 62 3.26 17.18 -10.61
CA ARG A 62 2.51 16.73 -11.80
C ARG A 62 1.07 16.25 -11.53
N PHE A 63 0.47 16.52 -10.38
CA PHE A 63 -0.84 16.06 -9.95
C PHE A 63 -2.01 16.40 -10.88
N THR A 64 -1.89 17.38 -11.78
CA THR A 64 -2.90 17.63 -12.82
C THR A 64 -3.06 16.47 -13.81
N SER A 65 -2.13 15.50 -13.83
CA SER A 65 -2.18 14.29 -14.65
C SER A 65 -2.62 13.02 -13.89
N SER A 66 -3.23 13.17 -12.72
CA SER A 66 -3.73 12.04 -11.91
C SER A 66 -5.25 12.10 -11.69
N ARG A 67 -5.89 10.94 -11.55
CA ARG A 67 -7.33 10.82 -11.24
C ARG A 67 -7.57 9.71 -10.22
N CYS A 68 -8.19 10.07 -9.09
CA CYS A 68 -8.69 9.11 -8.13
C CYS A 68 -10.13 8.71 -8.48
N THR A 69 -10.32 7.43 -8.75
CA THR A 69 -11.63 6.84 -9.02
C THR A 69 -12.06 6.06 -7.77
N ARG A 70 -13.20 6.45 -7.17
CA ARG A 70 -13.86 5.62 -6.16
C ARG A 70 -14.56 4.47 -6.88
N ILE A 71 -14.27 3.24 -6.47
CA ILE A 71 -14.81 2.06 -7.13
C ILE A 71 -15.97 1.52 -6.28
N GLY A 72 -17.20 1.61 -6.79
CA GLY A 72 -18.37 0.89 -6.30
C GLY A 72 -18.72 -0.34 -7.17
N PRO A 73 -19.82 -1.05 -6.86
CA PRO A 73 -20.22 -2.27 -7.57
C PRO A 73 -20.45 -2.10 -9.08
N ALA A 74 -20.79 -0.87 -9.51
CA ALA A 74 -21.06 -0.51 -10.91
C ALA A 74 -19.84 0.05 -11.65
N THR A 75 -18.65 0.06 -11.04
CA THR A 75 -17.44 0.66 -11.63
C THR A 75 -16.28 -0.32 -11.68
N SER A 76 -15.50 -0.22 -12.76
CA SER A 76 -14.15 -0.76 -12.98
C SER A 76 -13.60 -1.76 -11.95
N SER A 77 -13.83 -3.05 -12.14
CA SER A 77 -13.14 -4.13 -11.42
C SER A 77 -11.95 -4.65 -12.23
N THR A 78 -10.81 -4.89 -11.58
CA THR A 78 -9.69 -5.57 -12.23
C THR A 78 -9.91 -7.08 -12.13
N THR A 79 -9.75 -7.77 -13.25
CA THR A 79 -9.73 -9.23 -13.33
C THR A 79 -8.46 -9.66 -14.03
N VAL A 80 -7.72 -10.61 -13.46
CA VAL A 80 -6.59 -11.23 -14.15
C VAL A 80 -6.47 -12.69 -13.75
N ALA A 81 -6.17 -13.55 -14.71
CA ALA A 81 -5.98 -14.98 -14.49
C ALA A 81 -4.53 -15.39 -14.74
N ALA A 82 -3.91 -16.14 -13.84
CA ALA A 82 -2.54 -16.60 -13.97
C ALA A 82 -2.43 -18.07 -13.57
N SER A 83 -1.58 -18.80 -14.28
CA SER A 83 -1.25 -20.18 -13.94
C SER A 83 -0.05 -20.23 -13.00
N SER A 84 -0.15 -20.94 -11.89
CA SER A 84 0.94 -21.19 -10.95
C SER A 84 0.94 -22.65 -10.53
N ARG A 85 2.06 -23.36 -10.69
CA ARG A 85 2.23 -24.77 -10.26
C ARG A 85 1.02 -25.67 -10.62
N SER A 86 0.53 -25.54 -11.85
CA SER A 86 -0.63 -26.26 -12.40
C SER A 86 -2.03 -25.81 -11.93
N PHE A 87 -2.15 -24.78 -11.09
CA PHE A 87 -3.42 -24.16 -10.73
C PHE A 87 -3.70 -22.93 -11.59
N LEU A 88 -4.96 -22.78 -12.02
CA LEU A 88 -5.44 -21.53 -12.58
C LEU A 88 -5.98 -20.65 -11.45
N LEU A 89 -5.34 -19.52 -11.21
CA LEU A 89 -5.73 -18.55 -10.20
C LEU A 89 -6.32 -17.31 -10.87
N GLN A 90 -7.40 -16.77 -10.31
CA GLN A 90 -7.99 -15.54 -10.79
C GLN A 90 -8.20 -14.55 -9.65
N VAL A 91 -7.62 -13.36 -9.80
CA VAL A 91 -7.86 -12.25 -8.87
C VAL A 91 -8.97 -11.40 -9.46
N ARG A 92 -10.03 -11.18 -8.68
CA ARG A 92 -11.16 -10.32 -9.03
C ARG A 92 -11.44 -9.34 -7.90
N GLY A 93 -11.69 -8.07 -8.26
CA GLY A 93 -12.36 -7.16 -7.35
C GLY A 93 -12.06 -5.68 -7.57
N SER A 94 -12.66 -4.88 -6.70
CA SER A 94 -12.45 -3.45 -6.59
C SER A 94 -11.65 -3.13 -5.32
N SER A 95 -10.59 -2.33 -5.45
CA SER A 95 -10.09 -1.54 -4.32
C SER A 95 -11.12 -0.45 -4.01
N GLY A 96 -11.32 -0.04 -2.75
CA GLY A 96 -12.35 0.95 -2.41
C GLY A 96 -12.19 2.26 -3.19
N ALA A 97 -10.95 2.71 -3.35
CA ALA A 97 -10.57 3.73 -4.33
C ALA A 97 -9.29 3.32 -5.07
N ARG A 98 -9.11 3.88 -6.26
CA ARG A 98 -7.92 3.67 -7.09
C ARG A 98 -7.45 4.99 -7.66
N LEU A 99 -6.23 5.38 -7.34
CA LEU A 99 -5.53 6.49 -7.98
C LEU A 99 -4.88 5.96 -9.26
N ASN A 100 -5.17 6.60 -10.39
CA ASN A 100 -4.53 6.33 -11.67
C ASN A 100 -3.84 7.58 -12.20
N THR A 101 -2.85 7.39 -13.06
CA THR A 101 -2.02 8.44 -13.65
C THR A 101 -1.93 8.27 -15.16
N LYS A 102 -1.49 9.35 -15.83
CA LYS A 102 -1.17 9.32 -17.26
C LYS A 102 0.13 8.58 -17.57
N ASP A 103 1.09 8.62 -16.64
CA ASP A 103 2.40 7.99 -16.76
C ASP A 103 2.53 6.85 -15.73
N PRO A 104 3.22 5.74 -16.05
CA PRO A 104 3.47 4.67 -15.09
C PRO A 104 4.49 5.10 -14.02
N LEU A 105 4.43 4.44 -12.86
CA LEU A 105 5.43 4.61 -11.81
C LEU A 105 6.80 4.06 -12.27
N PRO A 106 7.92 4.70 -11.88
CA PRO A 106 9.25 4.19 -12.18
C PRO A 106 9.55 2.90 -11.40
N ALA A 107 10.44 2.07 -11.94
CA ALA A 107 10.98 0.92 -11.23
C ALA A 107 11.76 1.36 -9.98
N ILE A 108 11.64 0.57 -8.91
CA ILE A 108 12.27 0.83 -7.61
C ILE A 108 13.55 0.00 -7.50
N ALA A 109 13.46 -1.31 -7.76
CA ALA A 109 14.61 -2.19 -7.75
C ALA A 109 15.38 -2.10 -9.07
N SER A 110 16.70 -2.09 -8.94
CA SER A 110 17.65 -2.17 -10.07
C SER A 110 17.60 -3.54 -10.75
N LYS A 111 18.15 -3.64 -11.97
CA LYS A 111 18.19 -4.92 -12.70
C LYS A 111 19.00 -5.96 -11.94
N GLU A 112 20.07 -5.54 -11.26
CA GLU A 112 20.94 -6.39 -10.47
C GLU A 112 20.21 -6.98 -9.26
N GLU A 113 19.42 -6.15 -8.55
CA GLU A 113 18.58 -6.61 -7.44
C GLU A 113 17.50 -7.58 -7.91
N VAL A 114 16.89 -7.31 -9.07
CA VAL A 114 15.91 -8.21 -9.68
C VAL A 114 16.57 -9.54 -10.05
N GLU A 115 17.76 -9.52 -10.63
CA GLU A 115 18.46 -10.74 -11.05
C GLU A 115 18.93 -11.59 -9.86
N ALA A 116 19.30 -10.94 -8.76
CA ALA A 116 19.66 -11.62 -7.51
C ALA A 116 18.50 -12.45 -6.93
N THR A 117 17.24 -12.13 -7.27
CA THR A 117 16.07 -12.89 -6.80
C THR A 117 15.99 -14.31 -7.35
N LYS A 118 16.74 -14.64 -8.41
CA LYS A 118 16.84 -16.01 -8.94
C LYS A 118 17.24 -17.01 -7.85
N ASN A 119 18.14 -16.59 -6.96
CA ASN A 119 18.67 -17.43 -5.89
C ASN A 119 17.72 -17.53 -4.68
N HIS A 120 16.67 -16.70 -4.63
CA HIS A 120 15.72 -16.75 -3.51
C HIS A 120 14.75 -17.92 -3.70
N VAL A 121 14.55 -18.71 -2.64
CA VAL A 121 13.62 -19.83 -2.62
C VAL A 121 12.35 -19.40 -1.88
N LEU A 122 11.19 -19.62 -2.50
CA LEU A 122 9.90 -19.33 -1.87
C LEU A 122 9.63 -20.32 -0.74
N GLU A 123 9.29 -19.78 0.43
CA GLU A 123 8.90 -20.60 1.58
C GLU A 123 7.64 -21.42 1.29
N THR A 124 7.56 -22.56 1.95
CA THR A 124 6.39 -23.45 1.90
C THR A 124 5.82 -23.60 3.31
N PHE A 125 4.50 -23.75 3.39
CA PHE A 125 3.75 -23.92 4.63
C PHE A 125 3.02 -25.26 4.65
N TYR A 126 3.66 -26.29 4.08
CA TYR A 126 3.16 -27.67 4.12
C TYR A 126 2.78 -28.08 5.57
N PRO A 127 1.61 -28.69 5.80
CA PRO A 127 0.71 -29.33 4.82
C PRO A 127 -0.40 -28.44 4.25
N ILE A 128 -0.44 -27.15 4.60
CA ILE A 128 -1.53 -26.26 4.16
C ILE A 128 -1.37 -25.98 2.65
N SER A 129 -2.47 -26.12 1.89
CA SER A 129 -2.48 -25.79 0.46
C SER A 129 -2.40 -24.28 0.25
N PRO A 130 -1.63 -23.79 -0.74
CA PRO A 130 -1.63 -22.36 -1.11
C PRO A 130 -2.97 -21.83 -1.61
N THR A 131 -3.90 -22.72 -1.97
CA THR A 131 -5.26 -22.38 -2.41
C THR A 131 -6.30 -22.40 -1.30
N ILE A 132 -5.88 -22.61 -0.04
CA ILE A 132 -6.79 -22.52 1.11
C ILE A 132 -7.48 -21.16 1.14
N ASP A 133 -8.74 -21.13 1.59
CA ASP A 133 -9.60 -19.96 1.67
C ASP A 133 -9.93 -19.26 0.33
N LEU A 134 -9.49 -19.81 -0.81
CA LEU A 134 -9.93 -19.36 -2.13
C LEU A 134 -11.26 -20.00 -2.53
N GLN A 135 -12.07 -19.25 -3.27
CA GLN A 135 -13.29 -19.80 -3.86
C GLN A 135 -12.94 -20.71 -5.04
N GLU A 136 -13.14 -22.01 -4.86
CA GLU A 136 -13.09 -22.97 -5.96
C GLU A 136 -14.31 -22.79 -6.88
N CYS A 137 -14.07 -22.67 -8.18
CA CYS A 137 -15.12 -22.42 -9.17
C CYS A 137 -14.84 -23.18 -10.46
N ASN A 138 -15.85 -23.88 -10.98
CA ASN A 138 -15.78 -24.64 -12.22
C ASN A 138 -16.30 -23.87 -13.44
N VAL A 139 -17.04 -22.77 -13.22
CA VAL A 139 -17.61 -21.94 -14.29
C VAL A 139 -16.94 -20.57 -14.23
N TYR A 140 -15.89 -20.41 -15.01
CA TYR A 140 -15.09 -19.20 -15.06
C TYR A 140 -14.81 -18.76 -16.49
N ASP A 141 -14.41 -17.50 -16.63
CA ASP A 141 -14.02 -16.89 -17.89
C ASP A 141 -12.60 -16.33 -17.72
N VAL A 142 -11.68 -16.81 -18.56
CA VAL A 142 -10.27 -16.44 -18.53
C VAL A 142 -10.11 -15.18 -19.36
N LYS A 143 -10.44 -14.04 -18.75
CA LYS A 143 -10.30 -12.72 -19.36
C LYS A 143 -9.57 -11.78 -18.43
N ASP A 144 -8.68 -11.00 -19.02
CA ASP A 144 -8.01 -9.92 -18.34
C ASP A 144 -8.77 -8.61 -18.56
N ASN A 145 -8.94 -7.86 -17.48
CA ASN A 145 -9.60 -6.57 -17.51
C ASN A 145 -8.88 -5.62 -16.54
N THR A 146 -8.44 -4.46 -17.05
CA THR A 146 -7.80 -3.40 -16.25
C THR A 146 -8.82 -2.55 -15.46
N GLY A 147 -10.11 -2.82 -15.65
CA GLY A 147 -11.25 -2.08 -15.12
C GLY A 147 -11.66 -0.89 -15.98
N PHE A 148 -10.86 -0.46 -16.96
CA PHE A 148 -11.21 0.65 -17.84
C PHE A 148 -11.24 0.20 -19.30
N GLN A 149 -12.05 0.90 -20.10
CA GLN A 149 -12.03 0.74 -21.55
C GLN A 149 -10.72 1.27 -22.13
N GLU A 150 -10.39 0.78 -23.31
CA GLU A 150 -9.30 1.32 -24.11
C GLU A 150 -9.51 2.82 -24.38
N GLY A 151 -8.42 3.58 -24.45
CA GLY A 151 -8.47 5.05 -24.59
C GLY A 151 -8.77 5.83 -23.30
N TYR A 152 -8.97 5.16 -22.16
CA TYR A 152 -9.14 5.87 -20.89
C TYR A 152 -7.92 6.76 -20.56
N PRO A 153 -8.10 8.06 -20.23
CA PRO A 153 -6.97 9.01 -20.13
C PRO A 153 -5.98 8.76 -18.98
N TYR A 154 -6.35 7.94 -17.99
CA TYR A 154 -5.50 7.64 -16.83
C TYR A 154 -5.35 6.12 -16.69
N PRO A 155 -4.66 5.45 -17.62
CA PRO A 155 -4.70 4.00 -17.71
C PRO A 155 -3.84 3.30 -16.66
N TYR A 156 -2.85 3.97 -16.08
CA TYR A 156 -1.86 3.36 -15.19
C TYR A 156 -2.28 3.44 -13.71
N PRO A 157 -2.43 2.31 -13.00
CA PRO A 157 -2.74 2.30 -11.59
C PRO A 157 -1.52 2.75 -10.78
N HIS A 158 -1.70 3.78 -9.98
CA HIS A 158 -0.67 4.35 -9.13
C HIS A 158 -0.76 3.79 -7.71
N THR A 159 -1.89 4.01 -7.03
CA THR A 159 -2.14 3.51 -5.66
C THR A 159 -3.54 2.94 -5.53
N LEU A 160 -3.64 1.75 -4.96
CA LEU A 160 -4.90 1.13 -4.55
C LEU A 160 -5.19 1.47 -3.08
N TYR A 161 -6.39 1.93 -2.78
CA TYR A 161 -6.80 2.24 -1.41
C TYR A 161 -7.82 1.23 -0.90
N PHE A 162 -7.51 0.59 0.22
CA PHE A 162 -8.36 -0.36 0.92
C PHE A 162 -8.79 0.22 2.26
N LEU A 163 -10.11 0.21 2.50
CA LEU A 163 -10.69 0.60 3.77
C LEU A 163 -11.40 -0.61 4.36
N GLU A 164 -10.98 -1.01 5.56
CA GLU A 164 -11.70 -1.99 6.36
C GLU A 164 -12.83 -1.27 7.12
N THR A 165 -14.06 -1.44 6.63
CA THR A 165 -15.24 -0.73 7.15
C THR A 165 -16.07 -1.56 8.11
N ALA A 166 -15.79 -2.85 8.29
CA ALA A 166 -16.62 -3.70 9.12
C ALA A 166 -16.62 -3.22 10.58
N SER A 167 -17.79 -2.84 11.09
CA SER A 167 -17.92 -2.34 12.46
C SER A 167 -17.68 -3.46 13.49
N LEU A 168 -18.18 -4.66 13.21
CA LEU A 168 -18.07 -5.84 14.07
C LEU A 168 -16.71 -6.52 13.90
N ARG A 169 -16.03 -6.78 15.02
CA ARG A 169 -14.69 -7.42 15.04
C ARG A 169 -14.60 -8.74 14.26
N PRO A 170 -15.58 -9.67 14.34
CA PRO A 170 -15.50 -10.93 13.60
C PRO A 170 -15.51 -10.76 12.07
N HIS A 171 -16.01 -9.64 11.57
CA HIS A 171 -16.10 -9.36 10.14
C HIS A 171 -14.94 -8.50 9.62
N ARG A 172 -14.05 -8.01 10.51
CA ARG A 172 -12.85 -7.29 10.10
C ARG A 172 -11.79 -8.27 9.64
N LEU A 173 -11.12 -7.94 8.54
CA LEU A 173 -9.90 -8.62 8.19
C LEU A 173 -8.85 -8.42 9.28
N GLN A 174 -8.18 -9.50 9.66
CA GLN A 174 -6.97 -9.40 10.47
C GLN A 174 -5.91 -8.60 9.70
N PRO A 175 -4.98 -7.92 10.40
CA PRO A 175 -3.94 -7.12 9.74
C PRO A 175 -3.19 -7.89 8.66
N ASP A 176 -2.82 -9.14 8.92
CA ASP A 176 -2.11 -10.01 7.99
C ASP A 176 -2.95 -10.37 6.77
N HIS A 177 -4.25 -10.62 6.95
CA HIS A 177 -5.19 -10.90 5.86
C HIS A 177 -5.41 -9.66 4.98
N LEU A 178 -5.45 -8.47 5.58
CA LEU A 178 -5.51 -7.21 4.82
C LEU A 178 -4.24 -7.03 3.97
N ARG A 179 -3.05 -7.28 4.52
CA ARG A 179 -1.80 -7.22 3.75
C ARG A 179 -1.78 -8.23 2.61
N ALA A 180 -2.17 -9.48 2.86
CA ALA A 180 -2.26 -10.50 1.82
C ALA A 180 -3.20 -10.08 0.68
N LYS A 181 -4.38 -9.54 1.03
CA LYS A 181 -5.33 -8.97 0.05
C LYS A 181 -4.71 -7.81 -0.74
N MET A 182 -4.00 -6.90 -0.07
CA MET A 182 -3.31 -5.79 -0.73
C MET A 182 -2.25 -6.28 -1.73
N ILE A 183 -1.46 -7.29 -1.37
CA ILE A 183 -0.45 -7.91 -2.26
C ILE A 183 -1.13 -8.49 -3.49
N LEU A 184 -2.15 -9.34 -3.31
CA LEU A 184 -2.86 -10.01 -4.41
C LEU A 184 -3.50 -9.01 -5.38
N PHE A 185 -4.10 -7.93 -4.86
CA PHE A 185 -4.72 -6.91 -5.71
C PHE A 185 -3.70 -6.04 -6.42
N ALA A 186 -2.60 -5.66 -5.76
CA ALA A 186 -1.52 -4.92 -6.40
C ALA A 186 -0.88 -5.75 -7.52
N PHE A 187 -0.61 -7.03 -7.24
CA PHE A 187 -0.14 -8.00 -8.22
C PHE A 187 -1.11 -8.13 -9.40
N GLY A 188 -2.41 -8.29 -9.11
CA GLY A 188 -3.43 -8.46 -10.14
C GLY A 188 -3.55 -7.24 -11.07
N ASN A 189 -3.48 -6.04 -10.50
CA ASN A 189 -3.46 -4.80 -11.28
C ASN A 189 -2.17 -4.65 -12.10
N ALA A 190 -1.01 -4.96 -11.52
CA ALA A 190 0.26 -4.91 -12.25
C ALA A 190 0.28 -5.90 -13.41
N LEU A 191 -0.21 -7.14 -13.21
CA LEU A 191 -0.24 -8.18 -14.23
C LEU A 191 -1.22 -7.83 -15.37
N ALA A 192 -2.41 -7.34 -15.04
CA ALA A 192 -3.38 -6.88 -16.05
C ALA A 192 -2.79 -5.74 -16.90
N GLN A 193 -2.01 -4.85 -16.30
CA GLN A 193 -1.32 -3.79 -17.03
C GLN A 193 -0.16 -4.30 -17.88
N ALA A 194 0.67 -5.19 -17.34
CA ALA A 194 1.76 -5.79 -18.09
C ALA A 194 1.24 -6.52 -19.33
N ARG A 195 0.13 -7.27 -19.22
CA ARG A 195 -0.48 -7.95 -20.36
C ARG A 195 -1.08 -7.00 -21.38
N ARG A 196 -1.67 -5.89 -20.93
CA ARG A 196 -2.13 -4.82 -21.82
C ARG A 196 -0.98 -4.18 -22.61
N LEU A 197 0.17 -3.99 -21.98
CA LEU A 197 1.32 -3.29 -22.58
C LEU A 197 2.19 -4.21 -23.44
N TYR A 198 2.41 -5.45 -23.00
CA TYR A 198 3.43 -6.34 -23.55
C TYR A 198 2.87 -7.63 -24.14
N GLY A 199 1.55 -7.78 -24.20
CA GLY A 199 0.87 -9.00 -24.63
C GLY A 199 0.75 -10.05 -23.53
N SER A 200 0.04 -11.14 -23.83
CA SER A 200 -0.24 -12.23 -22.89
C SER A 200 0.94 -13.18 -22.63
N ASP A 201 2.06 -13.00 -23.32
CA ASP A 201 3.20 -13.90 -23.26
C ASP A 201 3.86 -13.90 -21.87
N THR A 202 4.28 -15.09 -21.42
CA THR A 202 5.03 -15.28 -20.19
C THR A 202 6.50 -14.93 -20.41
N LYS A 203 6.99 -13.89 -19.74
CA LYS A 203 8.37 -13.41 -19.88
C LYS A 203 8.82 -12.59 -18.68
N VAL A 204 10.14 -12.44 -18.56
CA VAL A 204 10.74 -11.38 -17.73
C VAL A 204 10.50 -10.05 -18.45
N LEU A 205 10.01 -9.05 -17.72
CA LEU A 205 9.66 -7.75 -18.26
C LEU A 205 10.90 -6.87 -18.38
N GLU A 206 11.12 -6.27 -19.55
CA GLU A 206 12.18 -5.29 -19.75
C GLU A 206 11.94 -4.00 -18.95
N GLN A 207 10.67 -3.63 -18.82
CA GLN A 207 10.19 -2.48 -18.05
C GLN A 207 9.19 -2.99 -16.99
N PRO A 208 9.64 -3.12 -15.72
CA PRO A 208 8.80 -3.56 -14.62
C PRO A 208 7.58 -2.66 -14.42
N VAL A 209 6.47 -3.24 -13.94
CA VAL A 209 5.26 -2.48 -13.59
C VAL A 209 5.18 -2.32 -12.08
N VAL A 210 5.10 -1.08 -11.60
CA VAL A 210 5.00 -0.77 -10.16
C VAL A 210 3.59 -0.34 -9.81
N VAL A 211 3.02 -0.93 -8.76
CA VAL A 211 1.70 -0.58 -8.21
C VAL A 211 1.81 -0.49 -6.69
N GLN A 212 1.32 0.62 -6.13
CA GLN A 212 1.27 0.82 -4.68
C GLN A 212 -0.10 0.43 -4.11
N SER A 213 -0.13 0.18 -2.80
CA SER A 213 -1.37 -0.03 -2.06
C SER A 213 -1.28 0.54 -0.65
N VAL A 214 -2.39 1.09 -0.18
CA VAL A 214 -2.56 1.56 1.20
C VAL A 214 -3.82 0.94 1.78
N GLY A 215 -3.66 0.21 2.89
CA GLY A 215 -4.77 -0.37 3.65
C GLY A 215 -4.93 0.33 4.99
N THR A 216 -6.17 0.55 5.41
CA THR A 216 -6.44 1.12 6.74
C THR A 216 -7.79 0.68 7.31
N ASP A 217 -7.87 0.61 8.64
CA ASP A 217 -9.12 0.48 9.42
C ASP A 217 -9.60 1.84 9.99
N GLY A 218 -8.99 2.93 9.53
CA GLY A 218 -9.20 4.29 10.02
C GLY A 218 -8.22 4.70 11.13
N ARG A 219 -7.51 3.76 11.76
CA ARG A 219 -6.54 4.04 12.84
C ARG A 219 -5.14 3.52 12.51
N VAL A 220 -5.05 2.30 12.01
CA VAL A 220 -3.82 1.62 11.61
C VAL A 220 -3.71 1.71 10.09
N PHE A 221 -2.50 1.94 9.59
CA PHE A 221 -2.16 2.00 8.19
C PHE A 221 -1.17 0.89 7.85
N GLN A 222 -1.33 0.35 6.65
CA GLN A 222 -0.42 -0.60 6.03
C GLN A 222 -0.02 -0.02 4.68
N PHE A 223 1.28 0.01 4.42
CA PHE A 223 1.84 0.55 3.18
C PHE A 223 2.49 -0.57 2.40
N LEU A 224 2.23 -0.61 1.10
CA LEU A 224 2.76 -1.63 0.22
C LEU A 224 3.17 -1.02 -1.11
N VAL A 225 4.30 -1.47 -1.62
CA VAL A 225 4.71 -1.22 -3.00
C VAL A 225 5.09 -2.54 -3.64
N LEU A 226 4.44 -2.87 -4.76
CA LEU A 226 4.73 -4.07 -5.54
C LEU A 226 5.39 -3.68 -6.85
N GLN A 227 6.46 -4.39 -7.20
CA GLN A 227 7.10 -4.32 -8.50
C GLN A 227 7.00 -5.67 -9.20
N LEU A 228 6.26 -5.69 -10.31
CA LEU A 228 6.13 -6.84 -11.18
C LEU A 228 7.29 -6.87 -12.17
N ASN A 229 8.16 -7.86 -12.03
CA ASN A 229 9.35 -8.08 -12.84
C ASN A 229 9.18 -9.20 -13.88
N THR A 230 8.30 -10.18 -13.60
CA THR A 230 8.06 -11.31 -14.50
C THR A 230 6.58 -11.68 -14.54
N THR A 231 6.14 -12.13 -15.71
CA THR A 231 4.83 -12.78 -15.93
C THR A 231 4.94 -14.30 -16.04
N ASP A 232 6.16 -14.86 -16.04
CA ASP A 232 6.38 -16.29 -15.91
C ASP A 232 6.23 -16.72 -14.45
N LEU A 233 5.15 -17.46 -14.18
CA LEU A 233 4.73 -17.89 -12.84
C LEU A 233 4.55 -19.42 -12.77
N ALA A 234 4.85 -20.12 -13.86
CA ALA A 234 4.67 -21.57 -13.95
C ALA A 234 5.71 -22.32 -13.11
N SER A 235 6.91 -21.75 -12.98
CA SER A 235 8.03 -22.29 -12.22
C SER A 235 8.34 -21.44 -10.96
N ASN A 236 9.00 -22.05 -9.98
CA ASN A 236 9.59 -21.34 -8.83
C ASN A 236 10.99 -20.80 -9.12
N GLU A 237 11.58 -21.27 -10.21
CA GLU A 237 12.90 -20.88 -10.67
C GLU A 237 12.85 -19.56 -11.43
N GLY A 238 13.98 -18.89 -11.52
CA GLY A 238 14.09 -17.62 -12.24
C GLY A 238 13.77 -16.39 -11.40
N VAL A 239 13.66 -15.25 -12.09
CA VAL A 239 13.45 -13.93 -11.50
C VAL A 239 12.11 -13.89 -10.76
N LYS A 240 12.06 -13.19 -9.63
CA LYS A 240 10.87 -13.05 -8.80
C LYS A 240 10.41 -11.60 -8.74
N ASN A 241 9.12 -11.45 -8.47
CA ASN A 241 8.50 -10.16 -8.20
C ASN A 241 8.90 -9.69 -6.80
N LEU A 242 8.96 -8.37 -6.60
CA LEU A 242 9.39 -7.76 -5.34
C LEU A 242 8.23 -7.01 -4.69
N VAL A 243 8.21 -7.01 -3.36
CA VAL A 243 7.25 -6.25 -2.58
C VAL A 243 7.95 -5.63 -1.37
N TRP A 244 7.70 -4.35 -1.14
CA TRP A 244 8.08 -3.62 0.06
C TRP A 244 6.84 -3.39 0.89
N VAL A 245 6.92 -3.72 2.18
CA VAL A 245 5.80 -3.64 3.10
C VAL A 245 6.23 -2.90 4.35
N ASP A 246 5.40 -1.96 4.78
CA ASP A 246 5.49 -1.35 6.10
C ASP A 246 4.17 -1.55 6.83
N SER A 247 4.23 -2.34 7.90
CA SER A 247 3.07 -2.95 8.55
C SER A 247 2.67 -2.18 9.80
N ASP A 248 1.37 -2.18 10.08
CA ASP A 248 0.78 -1.83 11.37
C ASP A 248 1.18 -0.45 11.93
N GLN A 249 1.25 0.53 11.03
CA GLN A 249 1.60 1.92 11.33
C GLN A 249 0.41 2.65 11.94
N LEU A 250 0.43 2.89 13.25
CA LEU A 250 -0.63 3.63 13.95
C LEU A 250 -0.59 5.11 13.59
N LEU A 251 -1.68 5.66 13.05
CA LEU A 251 -1.79 7.12 12.87
C LEU A 251 -2.04 7.83 14.22
N TYR A 252 -2.82 7.21 15.10
CA TYR A 252 -3.08 7.67 16.45
C TYR A 252 -3.41 6.49 17.37
N GLN A 253 -3.13 6.63 18.67
CA GLN A 253 -3.38 5.56 19.63
C GLN A 253 -4.88 5.39 19.92
N HIS A 254 -5.57 6.49 20.23
CA HIS A 254 -7.00 6.51 20.54
C HIS A 254 -7.63 7.85 20.15
N PHE A 255 -8.96 7.88 20.04
CA PHE A 255 -9.72 9.12 19.84
C PHE A 255 -10.84 9.21 20.86
N TRP A 256 -10.77 10.18 21.76
CA TRP A 256 -11.83 10.45 22.73
C TRP A 256 -12.95 11.22 22.07
N CYS A 257 -14.08 10.57 21.80
CA CYS A 257 -15.27 11.23 21.24
C CYS A 257 -16.01 12.13 22.25
N ARG A 258 -15.73 11.94 23.54
CA ARG A 258 -16.32 12.71 24.66
C ARG A 258 -15.24 12.95 25.71
N PRO A 259 -15.29 14.06 26.46
CA PRO A 259 -14.31 14.32 27.50
C PRO A 259 -14.47 13.31 28.64
N VAL A 260 -13.37 12.78 29.16
CA VAL A 260 -13.38 11.92 30.34
C VAL A 260 -13.28 12.81 31.57
N ILE A 261 -14.35 12.90 32.34
CA ILE A 261 -14.41 13.72 33.56
C ILE A 261 -14.29 12.80 34.77
N LYS A 262 -13.30 13.04 35.64
CA LYS A 262 -13.15 12.37 36.94
C LYS A 262 -13.09 13.41 38.04
N LYS A 263 -13.88 13.25 39.10
CA LYS A 263 -13.94 14.19 40.25
C LYS A 263 -14.15 15.65 39.81
N LYS A 264 -15.07 15.89 38.87
CA LYS A 264 -15.37 17.21 38.27
C LYS A 264 -14.20 17.88 37.52
N VAL A 265 -13.14 17.14 37.18
CA VAL A 265 -12.00 17.61 36.38
C VAL A 265 -11.93 16.81 35.09
N VAL A 266 -11.68 17.49 33.96
CA VAL A 266 -11.42 16.85 32.67
C VAL A 266 -10.04 16.20 32.72
N VAL A 267 -9.99 14.89 32.61
CA VAL A 267 -8.75 14.09 32.61
C VAL A 267 -8.29 13.84 31.19
N GLU A 268 -9.22 13.55 30.28
CA GLU A 268 -8.92 13.37 28.85
C GLU A 268 -9.81 14.31 28.05
N PRO A 269 -9.25 15.26 27.27
CA PRO A 269 -10.03 16.12 26.40
C PRO A 269 -10.51 15.35 25.17
N VAL A 270 -11.50 15.92 24.47
CA VAL A 270 -11.95 15.39 23.17
C VAL A 270 -10.83 15.54 22.15
N GLY A 271 -10.55 14.46 21.39
CA GLY A 271 -9.58 14.47 20.32
C GLY A 271 -8.71 13.22 20.24
N PRO A 272 -7.77 13.17 19.28
CA PRO A 272 -6.82 12.08 19.13
C PRO A 272 -5.75 12.15 20.22
N THR A 273 -5.31 10.99 20.70
CA THR A 273 -4.16 10.85 21.60
C THR A 273 -3.10 9.97 20.92
N GLY A 274 -1.83 10.26 21.21
CA GLY A 274 -0.70 9.51 20.65
C GLY A 274 -0.63 9.56 19.12
N PHE A 275 -0.87 10.73 18.53
CA PHE A 275 -0.72 10.94 17.08
C PHE A 275 0.72 10.72 16.62
N GLN A 276 0.89 9.96 15.53
CA GLN A 276 2.20 9.65 14.95
C GLN A 276 2.32 10.31 13.57
N PRO A 277 3.05 11.43 13.43
CA PRO A 277 3.17 12.15 12.15
C PRO A 277 3.89 11.33 11.08
N GLU A 278 4.76 10.38 11.46
CA GLU A 278 5.50 9.54 10.52
C GLU A 278 4.58 8.71 9.62
N THR A 279 3.46 8.22 10.15
CA THR A 279 2.47 7.49 9.35
C THR A 279 1.90 8.35 8.23
N PHE A 280 1.61 9.63 8.51
CA PHE A 280 1.14 10.56 7.49
C PHE A 280 2.26 10.93 6.49
N ARG A 281 3.51 11.07 6.94
CA ARG A 281 4.64 11.33 6.04
C ARG A 281 4.84 10.19 5.04
N LYS A 282 4.74 8.93 5.48
CA LYS A 282 4.79 7.75 4.59
C LYS A 282 3.63 7.72 3.60
N PHE A 283 2.41 8.01 4.07
CA PHE A 283 1.25 8.16 3.19
C PHE A 283 1.48 9.24 2.12
N LEU A 284 1.99 10.40 2.53
CA LEU A 284 2.30 11.50 1.62
C LEU A 284 3.42 11.13 0.64
N ALA A 285 4.47 10.46 1.09
CA ALA A 285 5.59 10.02 0.24
C ALA A 285 5.10 9.09 -0.88
N LEU A 286 4.23 8.12 -0.56
CA LEU A 286 3.60 7.26 -1.58
C LEU A 286 2.76 8.07 -2.56
N TYR A 287 1.96 9.02 -2.06
CA TYR A 287 1.13 9.88 -2.91
C TYR A 287 1.96 10.78 -3.84
N LEU A 288 3.13 11.25 -3.39
CA LEU A 288 4.05 12.08 -4.18
C LEU A 288 4.95 11.28 -5.14
N HIS A 289 5.00 9.96 -5.02
CA HIS A 289 5.87 9.11 -5.83
C HIS A 289 5.53 9.26 -7.33
N GLY A 290 6.50 9.56 -8.18
CA GLY A 290 6.28 9.77 -9.61
C GLY A 290 5.69 11.14 -9.99
N ALA A 291 5.38 12.00 -9.02
CA ALA A 291 4.94 13.39 -9.26
C ALA A 291 6.04 14.43 -9.02
N VAL A 292 7.10 14.05 -8.30
CA VAL A 292 8.27 14.86 -7.90
C VAL A 292 9.53 14.28 -8.50
#